data_AF-A0A800EAK8-F1
#
_entry.id   AF-A0A800EAK8-F1
#
_cell.length_a   1.000
_cell.length_b   1.000
_cell.length_c   1.000
_cell.angle_alpha   90.00
_cell.angle_beta   90.00
_cell.angle_gamma   90.00
#
_symmetry.space_group_name_H-M   'P 1'
#
loop_
_entity.id
_entity.type
_entity.pdbx_description
1 polymer ?
#
loop_
_entity_poly.entity_id
_entity_poly.type
_entity_poly.pdbx_seq_one_letter_code
_entity_poly.pdbx_strand_id
1 'polypeptide(L)' 'MKTIQLHKGKKYSICSCGLSRALPFCDNAHREFNAKNGTDYKSVKIRPNETVEVELNSVNWKR' A
#
# COMPACT_ATOMS: atom_id res chain seq x y z
N MET A 1 10.01 10.54 1.28
CA MET A 1 8.90 10.13 0.39
C MET A 1 9.46 9.07 -0.55
N LYS A 2 8.69 8.09 -1.02
CA LYS A 2 9.18 7.08 -1.96
C LYS A 2 8.52 7.30 -3.32
N THR A 3 9.34 7.40 -4.35
CA THR A 3 8.89 7.56 -5.73
C THR A 3 8.69 6.18 -6.37
N ILE A 4 7.52 5.95 -6.97
CA ILE A 4 7.22 4.71 -7.68
C ILE A 4 6.54 4.99 -9.02
N GLN A 5 6.81 4.14 -10.00
CA GLN A 5 6.15 4.19 -11.29
C GLN A 5 4.96 3.22 -11.32
N LEU A 6 3.78 3.76 -11.63
CA LEU A 6 2.57 2.97 -11.83
C LEU A 6 2.23 2.93 -13.31
N HIS A 7 2.09 1.72 -13.87
CA HIS A 7 1.82 1.55 -15.29
C HIS A 7 0.32 1.53 -15.59
N LYS A 8 -0.05 2.10 -16.75
CA LYS A 8 -1.43 2.11 -17.27
C LYS A 8 -2.07 0.72 -17.19
N GLY A 9 -3.30 0.68 -16.67
CA GLY A 9 -4.14 -0.52 -16.67
C GLY A 9 -3.76 -1.59 -15.64
N LYS A 10 -2.56 -1.52 -15.03
CA LYS A 10 -2.15 -2.44 -13.96
C LYS A 10 -2.86 -2.09 -12.64
N LYS A 11 -3.21 -3.12 -11.87
CA LYS A 11 -3.79 -2.96 -10.54
C LYS A 11 -2.69 -3.02 -9.49
N TYR A 12 -2.63 -2.01 -8.64
CA TYR A 12 -1.70 -1.91 -7.53
C TYR A 12 -2.47 -1.92 -6.21
N SER A 13 -1.87 -2.53 -5.19
CA SER A 13 -2.39 -2.49 -3.82
C SER A 13 -1.39 -1.76 -2.94
N ILE A 14 -1.78 -0.62 -2.41
CA ILE A 14 -0.93 0.23 -1.56
C ILE A 14 -1.27 -0.03 -0.09
N CYS A 15 -0.24 -0.11 0.74
CA CYS A 15 -0.34 -0.42 2.15
C CYS A 15 -0.81 0.78 2.96
N SER A 16 -1.92 0.67 3.71
CA SER A 16 -2.35 1.73 4.64
C SER A 16 -1.91 1.46 6.09
N CYS A 17 -1.67 0.20 6.45
CA CYS A 17 -1.39 -0.23 7.83
C CYS A 17 0.07 -0.08 8.28
N GLY A 18 1.03 0.06 7.36
CA GLY A 18 2.46 0.12 7.68
C GLY A 18 3.14 -1.20 8.05
N LEU A 19 2.41 -2.32 8.08
CA LEU A 19 2.94 -3.63 8.48
C LEU A 19 3.55 -4.44 7.32
N SER A 20 3.39 -3.98 6.10
CA SER A 20 3.91 -4.68 4.91
C SER A 20 5.43 -4.69 4.91
N ARG A 21 6.03 -5.80 4.47
CA ARG A 21 7.48 -5.88 4.23
C ARG A 21 7.89 -5.30 2.88
N ALA A 22 6.92 -5.04 2.01
CA ALA A 22 7.12 -4.55 0.64
C ALA A 22 6.63 -3.11 0.45
N LEU A 23 6.76 -2.25 1.48
CA LEU A 23 6.31 -0.85 1.41
C LEU A 23 6.92 -0.11 0.21
N PRO A 24 6.09 0.58 -0.61
CA PRO A 24 4.72 1.06 -0.31
C PRO A 24 3.58 0.08 -0.62
N PHE A 25 3.87 -1.08 -1.21
CA PHE A 25 2.86 -2.04 -1.63
C PHE A 25 2.33 -2.86 -0.46
N CYS A 26 1.10 -3.34 -0.58
CA CYS A 26 0.47 -4.22 0.40
C CYS A 26 0.74 -5.69 0.08
N ASP A 27 1.28 -6.42 1.05
CA ASP A 27 1.57 -7.85 1.03
C ASP A 27 0.56 -8.70 1.83
N ASN A 28 -0.54 -8.09 2.28
CA ASN A 28 -1.58 -8.66 3.15
C ASN A 28 -1.20 -8.89 4.63
N ALA A 29 -0.06 -8.37 5.13
CA ALA A 29 0.30 -8.47 6.56
C ALA A 29 -0.79 -7.93 7.52
N HIS A 30 -1.60 -6.98 7.06
CA HIS A 30 -2.73 -6.45 7.82
C HIS A 30 -3.78 -7.50 8.20
N ARG A 31 -3.91 -8.60 7.46
CA ARG A 31 -4.94 -9.61 7.73
C ARG A 31 -4.69 -10.32 9.07
N GLU A 32 -3.45 -10.75 9.26
CA GLU A 32 -3.04 -11.39 10.51
C GLU A 32 -3.12 -10.39 11.68
N PHE A 33 -2.70 -9.15 11.46
CA PHE A 33 -2.80 -8.10 12.48
C PHE A 33 -4.24 -7.79 12.86
N ASN A 34 -5.14 -7.67 11.87
CA ASN A 34 -6.57 -7.46 12.10
C ASN A 34 -7.18 -8.59 12.95
N ALA A 35 -6.86 -9.84 12.65
CA ALA A 35 -7.35 -10.99 13.41
C ALA A 35 -6.87 -10.97 14.87
N LYS A 36 -5.63 -10.54 15.13
CA LYS A 36 -5.07 -10.49 16.49
C LYS A 36 -5.51 -9.26 17.30
N ASN A 37 -5.75 -8.12 16.64
CA ASN A 37 -5.92 -6.83 17.32
C ASN A 37 -7.34 -6.25 17.17
N GLY A 38 -8.26 -6.95 16.49
CA GLY A 38 -9.62 -6.45 16.28
C GLY A 38 -9.69 -5.20 15.40
N THR A 39 -8.70 -4.98 14.53
CA THR A 39 -8.65 -3.85 13.61
C THR A 39 -9.23 -4.21 12.24
N ASP A 40 -9.54 -3.20 11.42
CA ASP A 40 -10.05 -3.42 10.06
C ASP A 40 -9.25 -2.69 8.97
N TYR A 41 -7.92 -2.77 9.03
CA TYR A 41 -7.09 -2.18 7.98
C TYR A 41 -7.32 -2.85 6.63
N LYS A 42 -7.45 -2.04 5.57
CA LYS A 42 -7.57 -2.48 4.17
C LYS A 42 -6.56 -1.78 3.28
N SER A 43 -6.07 -2.48 2.26
CA SER A 43 -5.19 -1.89 1.24
C SER A 43 -5.95 -0.93 0.32
N VAL A 44 -5.31 0.16 -0.09
CA VAL A 44 -5.84 1.06 -1.13
C VAL A 44 -5.58 0.42 -2.50
N LYS A 45 -6.61 0.31 -3.34
CA LYS A 45 -6.48 -0.22 -4.71
C LYS A 45 -6.35 0.94 -5.69
N ILE A 46 -5.30 0.92 -6.50
CA ILE A 46 -5.04 1.94 -7.51
C ILE A 46 -4.96 1.24 -8.88
N ARG A 47 -5.64 1.82 -9.87
CA ARG A 47 -5.52 1.42 -11.27
C ARG A 47 -5.29 2.67 -12.10
N PRO A 48 -4.06 2.95 -12.54
CA PRO A 48 -3.78 4.13 -13.34
C PRO A 48 -4.43 4.05 -14.72
N ASN A 49 -4.97 5.17 -15.19
CA ASN A 49 -5.48 5.33 -16.56
C ASN A 49 -4.34 5.57 -17.56
N GLU A 50 -3.18 5.98 -17.09
CA GLU A 50 -1.95 6.19 -17.84
C GLU A 50 -0.73 5.86 -16.97
N THR A 51 0.45 5.73 -17.58
CA THR A 51 1.67 5.45 -16.81
C THR A 51 2.12 6.73 -16.13
N VAL A 52 2.16 6.72 -14.80
CA VAL A 52 2.44 7.90 -13.98
C VAL A 52 3.48 7.56 -12.93
N GLU A 53 4.35 8.52 -12.65
CA GLU A 53 5.27 8.47 -11.52
C GLU A 53 4.63 9.22 -10.34
N VAL A 54 4.57 8.56 -9.18
CA VAL A 54 3.94 9.13 -7.99
C VAL A 54 4.87 9.04 -6.80
N GLU A 55 4.92 10.13 -6.05
CA GLU A 55 5.55 10.14 -4.73
C GLU A 55 4.52 9.77 -3.68
N LEU A 56 4.78 8.67 -2.96
CA LEU A 56 3.91 8.20 -1.91
C LEU A 56 4.60 8.29 -0.55
N ASN A 57 3.82 8.69 0.45
CA ASN A 57 4.21 8.59 1.84
C ASN A 57 3.00 8.24 2.70
N SER A 58 3.29 7.52 3.78
CA SER A 58 2.38 7.38 4.91
C SER A 58 3.19 7.53 6.19
N VAL A 59 2.62 8.17 7.19
CA VAL A 59 3.21 8.29 8.53
C VAL A 59 3.50 6.91 9.10
N ASN A 60 2.64 5.92 8.82
CA ASN A 60 2.77 4.54 9.29
C ASN A 60 3.92 3.76 8.62
N TRP A 61 4.56 4.28 7.56
CA TRP A 61 5.64 3.60 6.84
C TRP A 61 7.05 3.98 7.32
N LYS A 62 7.16 5.00 8.18
CA LYS A 62 8.44 5.50 8.72
C LYS A 62 8.84 4.84 10.04
N ARG A 63 8.26 3.67 10.33
CA ARG A 63 8.56 2.93 11.56
C ARG A 63 9.95 2.32 11.53
#